data_AF-A0A5M3XC04-F1
#
_entry.id   AF-A0A5M3XC04-F1
#
_cell.length_a   1.000
_cell.length_b   1.000
_cell.length_c   1.000
_cell.angle_alpha   90.00
_cell.angle_beta   90.00
_cell.angle_gamma   90.00
#
_symmetry.space_group_name_H-M   'P 1'
#
loop_
_entity.id
_entity.type
_entity.pdbx_description
1 polymer ?
#
loop_
_entity_poly.entity_id
_entity_poly.type
_entity_poly.pdbx_seq_one_letter_code
_entity_poly.pdbx_strand_id
1 'polypeptide(L)'
;MFRPSRRAVTLGVALASAVWVAGPVIASPAYAANEQVSVWLTTTSDSGGRNVTRGLQQQSPITFGPAGGSANHTITVNEGTTYQQFEGAGASITDTTAYLLRGGPVSAATRDDAMRRLFSPTDGIGLSFVRNPIGASDLSRPGNISLDDTCCNLNDFGANGYDTNVRLLTAQAKSLNPALRVKGVPWSAPGWMKDNGRMDQMGWLRSEYYPMYAQYLVKYIQSYQAAGVPVNYISVQNEPNCCQAGNPTAMNYPGMSWNSSGLAEFTKNHVYPAFRAAGITTKVLIHDWNYGDYASMGAGVLNDAAVRNDPLFGGIAWHGYFGDPAVGTQVHNQFPAVKQFSTEHSGGNWIGNQHNEDLTDIVTYARNWSGSLVKWSLALNQFQGPHNGGCDVCTGLITVQEGGSRAGQIDYTIEYYTTGHLSKFVKPGAFRIDSTANGTIQNVAWRNPDGSKALIAHNGGTSSQSVRVNWGNQSFVYTMPARTTATFTWSGTGGGGGTPITGLAGKCIDVAGASSADGAPVQLYTCNGTAAQQWTRPGDGTLRALGKCLDLVSHGTANGTQAQLWSCTGAPNQQWTYTTARDLVNPAANKCLDVTGNTSTDATRLQIWTCTGAANQKWNLS
;
A
#
# COMPACT_ATOMS: atom_id res chain seq x y z
N MET A 1 -34.80 -26.23 97.37
CA MET A 1 -34.89 -25.58 96.05
C MET A 1 -34.56 -24.10 96.23
N PHE A 2 -33.80 -23.50 95.31
CA PHE A 2 -33.30 -22.11 95.28
C PHE A 2 -32.04 -21.78 96.10
N ARG A 3 -30.89 -21.82 95.42
CA ARG A 3 -29.76 -20.90 95.61
C ARG A 3 -30.04 -19.61 94.82
N PRO A 4 -29.49 -18.47 95.24
CA PRO A 4 -28.84 -17.58 94.30
C PRO A 4 -27.35 -17.43 94.62
N SER A 5 -26.57 -17.46 93.55
CA SER A 5 -25.13 -17.46 93.45
C SER A 5 -24.52 -16.05 93.47
N ARG A 6 -23.29 -16.02 93.97
CA ARG A 6 -22.39 -14.88 94.11
C ARG A 6 -22.05 -14.24 92.75
N ARG A 7 -21.93 -12.91 92.78
CA ARG A 7 -21.33 -12.06 91.73
C ARG A 7 -19.86 -12.46 91.53
N ALA A 8 -19.47 -12.67 90.28
CA ALA A 8 -18.08 -12.68 89.84
C ALA A 8 -17.92 -11.63 88.74
N VAL A 9 -16.91 -10.79 88.89
CA VAL A 9 -16.48 -9.75 87.96
C VAL A 9 -15.66 -10.43 86.85
N THR A 10 -15.97 -10.14 85.59
CA THR A 10 -15.12 -10.54 84.46
C THR A 10 -14.80 -9.31 83.60
N LEU A 11 -13.49 -9.11 83.40
CA LEU A 11 -12.86 -8.14 82.51
C LEU A 11 -13.41 -8.26 81.07
N GLY A 12 -13.86 -7.14 80.50
CA GLY A 12 -14.11 -7.00 79.07
C GLY A 12 -12.87 -6.42 78.38
N VAL A 13 -12.22 -7.23 77.54
CA VAL A 13 -11.18 -6.81 76.60
C VAL A 13 -11.87 -6.14 75.40
N ALA A 14 -11.58 -4.86 75.16
CA ALA A 14 -12.06 -4.14 73.99
C ALA A 14 -11.17 -4.47 72.78
N LEU A 15 -11.72 -5.23 71.83
CA LEU A 15 -11.18 -5.38 70.48
C LEU A 15 -11.57 -4.16 69.64
N ALA A 16 -10.58 -3.31 69.32
CA ALA A 16 -10.74 -2.23 68.36
C ALA A 16 -10.75 -2.80 66.94
N SER A 17 -11.94 -2.88 66.33
CA SER A 17 -12.10 -3.19 64.91
C SER A 17 -11.76 -1.94 64.08
N ALA A 18 -10.59 -1.94 63.42
CA ALA A 18 -10.25 -0.94 62.42
C ALA A 18 -11.11 -1.16 61.17
N VAL A 19 -12.12 -0.30 60.99
CA VAL A 19 -12.89 -0.21 59.75
C VAL A 19 -12.00 0.46 58.71
N TRP A 20 -11.45 -0.34 57.79
CA TRP A 20 -10.91 0.19 56.54
C TRP A 20 -12.06 0.70 55.69
N VAL A 21 -12.21 2.02 55.62
CA VAL A 21 -13.06 2.66 54.60
C VAL A 21 -12.38 2.41 53.27
N ALA A 22 -12.83 1.39 52.54
CA ALA A 22 -12.50 1.23 51.14
C ALA A 22 -13.08 2.46 50.41
N GLY A 23 -12.20 3.41 50.06
CA GLY A 23 -12.56 4.50 49.17
C GLY A 23 -13.11 3.93 47.86
N PRO A 24 -14.05 4.62 47.19
CA PRO A 24 -14.55 4.15 45.91
C PRO A 24 -13.37 4.02 44.97
N VAL A 25 -13.06 2.79 44.57
CA VAL A 25 -12.20 2.53 43.42
C VAL A 25 -12.95 3.13 42.25
N ILE A 26 -12.52 4.31 41.80
CA ILE A 26 -12.96 4.88 40.53
C ILE A 26 -12.49 3.87 39.49
N ALA A 27 -13.38 2.99 39.05
CA ALA A 27 -13.14 2.16 37.90
C ALA A 27 -12.84 3.12 36.74
N SER A 28 -11.63 3.03 36.21
CA SER A 28 -11.27 3.70 34.96
C SER A 28 -12.36 3.39 33.93
N PRO A 29 -12.93 4.37 33.22
CA PRO A 29 -13.94 4.07 32.21
C PRO A 29 -13.31 3.12 31.18
N ALA A 30 -13.99 2.01 30.93
CA ALA A 30 -13.62 1.08 29.88
C ALA A 30 -13.66 1.82 28.54
N TYR A 31 -12.49 2.18 28.03
CA TYR A 31 -12.33 2.59 26.63
C TYR A 31 -12.84 1.45 25.74
N ALA A 32 -13.42 1.76 24.59
CA ALA A 32 -14.01 0.78 23.66
C ALA A 32 -12.95 -0.17 23.07
N ALA A 33 -12.44 -1.07 23.90
CA ALA A 33 -11.61 -2.22 23.61
C ALA A 33 -12.54 -3.31 23.07
N ASN A 34 -12.90 -3.24 21.80
CA ASN A 34 -13.69 -4.25 21.09
C ASN A 34 -13.61 -4.15 19.56
N GLU A 35 -12.73 -3.30 19.00
CA GLU A 35 -12.58 -3.23 17.55
C GLU A 35 -12.18 -4.63 17.03
N GLN A 36 -12.96 -5.14 16.10
CA GLN A 36 -12.79 -6.49 15.59
C GLN A 36 -11.65 -6.51 14.57
N VAL A 37 -10.72 -7.44 14.78
CA VAL A 37 -9.60 -7.70 13.88
C VAL A 37 -9.86 -9.01 13.16
N SER A 38 -10.05 -8.93 11.86
CA SER A 38 -10.07 -10.10 11.00
C SER A 38 -8.64 -10.57 10.76
N VAL A 39 -8.44 -11.89 10.77
CA VAL A 39 -7.12 -12.51 10.60
C VAL A 39 -7.17 -13.50 9.45
N TRP A 40 -6.20 -13.40 8.55
CA TRP A 40 -6.07 -14.24 7.37
C TRP A 40 -4.69 -14.87 7.33
N LEU A 41 -4.60 -16.19 7.19
CA LEU A 41 -3.33 -16.91 7.23
C LEU A 41 -2.99 -17.59 5.92
N THR A 42 -1.72 -17.50 5.54
CA THR A 42 -1.09 -18.45 4.60
C THR A 42 0.05 -19.16 5.30
N THR A 43 0.03 -20.50 5.30
CA THR A 43 1.01 -21.36 5.98
C THR A 43 1.53 -22.43 5.04
N THR A 44 2.84 -22.63 5.06
CA THR A 44 3.53 -23.67 4.28
C THR A 44 4.10 -24.76 5.19
N SER A 45 4.17 -25.99 4.70
CA SER A 45 4.63 -27.15 5.49
C SER A 45 6.09 -27.54 5.23
N ASP A 46 6.64 -27.14 4.09
CA ASP A 46 7.96 -27.54 3.62
C ASP A 46 9.02 -26.44 3.82
N SER A 47 10.30 -26.81 3.74
CA SER A 47 11.41 -25.85 3.82
C SER A 47 11.48 -24.92 2.61
N GLY A 48 10.94 -25.35 1.46
CA GLY A 48 10.86 -24.58 0.23
C GLY A 48 9.78 -23.51 0.23
N GLY A 49 8.90 -23.51 1.23
CA GLY A 49 7.80 -22.56 1.34
C GLY A 49 6.84 -22.61 0.16
N ARG A 50 6.52 -23.81 -0.36
CA ARG A 50 5.69 -23.97 -1.57
C ARG A 50 4.41 -24.77 -1.33
N ASN A 51 4.43 -25.70 -0.39
CA ASN A 51 3.30 -26.56 -0.07
C ASN A 51 2.35 -25.86 0.91
N VAL A 52 1.33 -25.21 0.36
CA VAL A 52 0.33 -24.43 1.08
C VAL A 52 -0.64 -25.35 1.85
N THR A 53 -0.67 -25.22 3.18
CA THR A 53 -1.60 -25.96 4.07
C THR A 53 -2.75 -25.09 4.57
N ARG A 54 -2.54 -23.77 4.60
CA ARG A 54 -3.57 -22.74 4.72
C ARG A 54 -3.25 -21.69 3.69
N GLY A 55 -4.18 -21.31 2.84
CA GLY A 55 -3.95 -20.30 1.79
C GLY A 55 -5.01 -19.23 1.89
N LEU A 56 -4.61 -18.02 2.34
CA LEU A 56 -5.53 -16.92 2.66
C LEU A 56 -6.79 -17.41 3.40
N GLN A 57 -6.58 -18.24 4.42
CA GLN A 57 -7.67 -18.82 5.19
C GLN A 57 -8.08 -17.85 6.29
N GLN A 58 -9.35 -17.43 6.30
CA GLN A 58 -9.90 -16.62 7.38
C GLN A 58 -9.89 -17.42 8.69
N GLN A 59 -9.44 -16.78 9.77
CA GLN A 59 -9.49 -17.31 11.12
C GLN A 59 -10.63 -16.66 11.90
N SER A 60 -10.95 -17.22 13.06
CA SER A 60 -11.82 -16.55 14.03
C SER A 60 -11.29 -15.14 14.30
N PRO A 61 -12.14 -14.10 14.17
CA PRO A 61 -11.73 -12.74 14.49
C PRO A 61 -11.31 -12.63 15.96
N ILE A 62 -10.36 -11.73 16.21
CA ILE A 62 -9.96 -11.31 17.56
C ILE A 62 -10.42 -9.88 17.81
N THR A 63 -10.27 -9.37 19.01
CA THR A 63 -10.62 -7.99 19.34
C THR A 63 -9.43 -7.26 19.95
N PHE A 64 -9.33 -5.97 19.68
CA PHE A 64 -8.44 -5.10 20.43
C PHE A 64 -8.89 -5.03 21.89
N GLY A 65 -7.95 -5.30 22.80
CA GLY A 65 -8.08 -5.12 24.23
C GLY A 65 -7.46 -3.80 24.70
N PRO A 66 -7.54 -3.49 26.00
CA PRO A 66 -6.69 -2.47 26.62
C PRO A 66 -5.21 -2.70 26.29
N ALA A 67 -4.42 -1.64 26.16
CA ALA A 67 -2.97 -1.76 25.95
C ALA A 67 -2.33 -2.68 27.00
N GLY A 68 -1.63 -3.73 26.54
CA GLY A 68 -1.01 -4.72 27.40
C GLY A 68 -0.79 -6.07 26.72
N GLY A 69 -0.57 -7.10 27.53
CA GLY A 69 -0.26 -8.46 27.07
C GLY A 69 1.23 -8.69 26.81
N SER A 70 1.70 -9.90 27.11
CA SER A 70 3.09 -10.30 26.90
C SER A 70 3.23 -11.10 25.61
N ALA A 71 4.25 -10.78 24.81
CA ALA A 71 4.58 -11.47 23.58
C ALA A 71 6.09 -11.39 23.32
N ASN A 72 6.61 -12.33 22.53
CA ASN A 72 8.03 -12.37 22.16
C ASN A 72 8.41 -11.17 21.29
N HIS A 73 7.45 -10.70 20.49
CA HIS A 73 7.62 -9.59 19.55
C HIS A 73 6.52 -8.54 19.76
N THR A 74 6.86 -7.28 19.53
CA THR A 74 5.89 -6.18 19.51
C THR A 74 5.96 -5.46 18.16
N ILE A 75 4.80 -5.18 17.57
CA ILE A 75 4.63 -4.31 16.40
C ILE A 75 3.69 -3.18 16.80
N THR A 76 4.14 -1.93 16.72
CA THR A 76 3.27 -0.76 16.91
C THR A 76 2.91 -0.19 15.56
N VAL A 77 1.61 -0.03 15.28
CA VAL A 77 1.09 0.59 14.06
C VAL A 77 0.66 2.02 14.36
N ASN A 78 1.24 2.98 13.64
CA ASN A 78 0.94 4.40 13.79
C ASN A 78 0.40 4.99 12.46
N GLU A 79 -0.90 5.18 12.40
CA GLU A 79 -1.57 5.77 11.23
C GLU A 79 -1.42 7.30 11.10
N GLY A 80 -0.83 7.96 12.10
CA GLY A 80 -0.49 9.38 12.05
C GLY A 80 0.74 9.69 11.20
N THR A 81 1.56 8.67 10.88
CA THR A 81 2.69 8.79 9.97
C THR A 81 2.38 8.04 8.66
N THR A 82 2.34 8.78 7.56
CA THR A 82 2.01 8.27 6.22
C THR A 82 3.20 8.39 5.28
N TYR A 83 3.37 7.41 4.39
CA TYR A 83 4.42 7.38 3.36
C TYR A 83 3.80 7.41 1.95
N GLN A 84 4.30 6.60 1.02
CA GLN A 84 3.79 6.54 -0.36
C GLN A 84 2.38 5.96 -0.46
N GLN A 85 1.71 6.31 -1.55
CA GLN A 85 0.43 5.74 -1.94
C GLN A 85 0.63 4.42 -2.71
N PHE A 86 -0.24 3.45 -2.46
CA PHE A 86 -0.30 2.18 -3.16
C PHE A 86 -1.01 2.34 -4.51
N GLU A 87 -0.32 1.99 -5.59
CA GLU A 87 -0.85 2.01 -6.95
C GLU A 87 -1.49 0.67 -7.31
N GLY A 88 -0.97 -0.44 -6.80
CA GLY A 88 -1.55 -1.77 -6.98
C GLY A 88 -0.53 -2.90 -6.94
N ALA A 89 -1.03 -4.13 -6.92
CA ALA A 89 -0.20 -5.33 -7.05
C ALA A 89 -0.80 -6.34 -8.02
N GLY A 90 0.05 -7.16 -8.63
CA GLY A 90 -0.38 -8.23 -9.52
C GLY A 90 0.77 -8.92 -10.23
N ALA A 91 0.55 -9.27 -11.49
CA ALA A 91 1.48 -10.05 -12.28
C ALA A 91 1.32 -9.73 -13.77
N SER A 92 2.25 -10.21 -14.61
CA SER A 92 2.22 -9.94 -16.04
C SER A 92 1.31 -10.90 -16.80
N ILE A 93 0.46 -10.36 -17.67
CA ILE A 93 -0.27 -11.17 -18.66
C ILE A 93 0.65 -11.29 -19.88
N THR A 94 1.53 -12.27 -19.81
CA THR A 94 2.46 -12.62 -20.88
C THR A 94 1.75 -13.35 -22.03
N ASP A 95 2.41 -13.50 -23.19
CA ASP A 95 1.89 -14.37 -24.27
C ASP A 95 1.73 -15.81 -23.79
N THR A 96 2.67 -16.30 -22.94
CA THR A 96 2.54 -17.61 -22.29
C THR A 96 1.27 -17.71 -21.44
N THR A 97 1.00 -16.70 -20.60
CA THR A 97 -0.25 -16.65 -19.82
C THR A 97 -1.48 -16.67 -20.75
N ALA A 98 -1.45 -15.89 -21.82
CA ALA A 98 -2.54 -15.78 -22.77
C ALA A 98 -2.79 -17.06 -23.55
N TYR A 99 -1.71 -17.75 -23.95
CA TYR A 99 -1.77 -19.08 -24.54
C TYR A 99 -2.42 -20.06 -23.56
N LEU A 100 -1.89 -20.20 -22.34
CA LEU A 100 -2.40 -21.20 -21.39
C LEU A 100 -3.87 -21.00 -21.02
N LEU A 101 -4.31 -19.75 -20.84
CA LEU A 101 -5.67 -19.45 -20.39
C LEU A 101 -6.72 -19.30 -21.51
N ARG A 102 -6.33 -18.94 -22.74
CA ARG A 102 -7.28 -18.76 -23.87
C ARG A 102 -6.95 -19.56 -25.12
N GLY A 103 -5.67 -19.83 -25.39
CA GLY A 103 -5.23 -20.57 -26.59
C GLY A 103 -4.95 -22.05 -26.37
N GLY A 104 -4.91 -22.51 -25.11
CA GLY A 104 -4.47 -23.83 -24.67
C GLY A 104 -5.61 -24.69 -24.10
N PRO A 105 -5.32 -25.60 -23.15
CA PRO A 105 -6.26 -26.65 -22.74
C PRO A 105 -7.36 -26.19 -21.77
N VAL A 106 -7.34 -24.94 -21.33
CA VAL A 106 -8.27 -24.42 -20.31
C VAL A 106 -9.64 -24.12 -20.92
N SER A 107 -10.69 -24.69 -20.35
CA SER A 107 -12.07 -24.40 -20.77
C SER A 107 -12.45 -22.94 -20.47
N ALA A 108 -13.42 -22.37 -21.20
CA ALA A 108 -13.89 -21.02 -20.94
C ALA A 108 -14.38 -20.83 -19.48
N ALA A 109 -15.09 -21.81 -18.93
CA ALA A 109 -15.56 -21.77 -17.55
C ALA A 109 -14.41 -21.79 -16.54
N THR A 110 -13.39 -22.63 -16.77
CA THR A 110 -12.20 -22.70 -15.91
C THR A 110 -11.39 -21.40 -15.96
N ARG A 111 -11.22 -20.84 -17.16
CA ARG A 111 -10.58 -19.53 -17.35
C ARG A 111 -11.33 -18.45 -16.59
N ASP A 112 -12.64 -18.37 -16.76
CA ASP A 112 -13.45 -17.31 -16.15
C ASP A 112 -13.45 -17.42 -14.61
N ASP A 113 -13.41 -18.64 -14.06
CA ASP A 113 -13.22 -18.85 -12.63
C ASP A 113 -11.84 -18.40 -12.14
N ALA A 114 -10.77 -18.74 -12.87
CA ALA A 114 -9.42 -18.30 -12.53
C ALA A 114 -9.27 -16.79 -12.61
N MET A 115 -9.78 -16.16 -13.67
CA MET A 115 -9.76 -14.71 -13.82
C MET A 115 -10.54 -14.02 -12.69
N ARG A 116 -11.70 -14.55 -12.29
CA ARG A 116 -12.45 -14.05 -11.12
C ARG A 116 -11.63 -14.18 -9.83
N ARG A 117 -11.02 -15.33 -9.56
CA ARG A 117 -10.17 -15.56 -8.37
C ARG A 117 -8.93 -14.67 -8.36
N LEU A 118 -8.36 -14.33 -9.51
CA LEU A 118 -7.22 -13.43 -9.61
C LEU A 118 -7.65 -11.96 -9.44
N PHE A 119 -8.64 -11.49 -10.20
CA PHE A 119 -8.89 -10.06 -10.35
C PHE A 119 -10.06 -9.53 -9.52
N SER A 120 -11.09 -10.32 -9.20
CA SER A 120 -12.24 -9.82 -8.44
C SER A 120 -11.79 -9.36 -7.04
N PRO A 121 -12.06 -8.11 -6.62
CA PRO A 121 -11.71 -7.62 -5.29
C PRO A 121 -12.58 -8.26 -4.19
N THR A 122 -13.72 -8.86 -4.54
CA THR A 122 -14.64 -9.54 -3.61
C THR A 122 -14.41 -11.04 -3.61
N ASP A 123 -14.42 -11.66 -4.79
CA ASP A 123 -14.43 -13.12 -4.95
C ASP A 123 -13.02 -13.71 -5.11
N GLY A 124 -12.02 -12.85 -5.26
CA GLY A 124 -10.64 -13.21 -5.53
C GLY A 124 -9.63 -12.50 -4.62
N ILE A 125 -8.37 -12.47 -5.08
CA ILE A 125 -7.29 -11.72 -4.44
C ILE A 125 -7.22 -10.27 -4.89
N GLY A 126 -8.03 -9.86 -5.87
CA GLY A 126 -8.17 -8.44 -6.22
C GLY A 126 -6.92 -7.84 -6.88
N LEU A 127 -6.22 -8.59 -7.74
CA LEU A 127 -5.09 -8.04 -8.50
C LEU A 127 -5.51 -6.74 -9.19
N SER A 128 -4.72 -5.70 -8.98
CA SER A 128 -5.02 -4.31 -9.36
C SER A 128 -3.95 -3.68 -10.24
N PHE A 129 -2.92 -4.43 -10.61
CA PHE A 129 -1.88 -3.98 -11.52
C PHE A 129 -1.43 -5.13 -12.43
N VAL A 130 -1.49 -4.93 -13.74
CA VAL A 130 -0.91 -5.86 -14.74
C VAL A 130 0.16 -5.17 -15.57
N ARG A 131 1.20 -5.93 -15.91
CA ARG A 131 2.28 -5.54 -16.81
C ARG A 131 2.20 -6.43 -18.05
N ASN A 132 2.07 -5.85 -19.22
CA ASN A 132 1.85 -6.58 -20.45
C ASN A 132 3.03 -6.35 -21.39
N PRO A 133 3.63 -7.43 -21.93
CA PRO A 133 4.56 -7.31 -23.03
C PRO A 133 3.94 -6.68 -24.27
N ILE A 134 4.73 -5.82 -24.93
CA ILE A 134 4.44 -5.28 -26.25
C ILE A 134 5.26 -6.10 -27.26
N GLY A 135 4.61 -7.10 -27.88
CA GLY A 135 5.30 -8.14 -28.65
C GLY A 135 5.84 -9.27 -27.77
N ALA A 136 6.73 -10.09 -28.33
CA ALA A 136 7.33 -11.23 -27.65
C ALA A 136 8.27 -10.80 -26.51
N SER A 137 8.32 -11.63 -25.46
CA SER A 137 9.25 -11.58 -24.33
C SER A 137 10.02 -12.91 -24.24
N ASP A 138 10.73 -13.16 -23.14
CA ASP A 138 11.22 -14.51 -22.81
C ASP A 138 10.07 -15.47 -22.45
N LEU A 139 9.06 -15.00 -21.72
CA LEU A 139 7.84 -15.78 -21.44
C LEU A 139 6.78 -15.61 -22.53
N SER A 140 7.11 -16.08 -23.72
CA SER A 140 6.17 -16.21 -24.82
C SER A 140 6.25 -17.58 -25.47
N ARG A 141 5.27 -17.89 -26.34
CA ARG A 141 5.43 -18.98 -27.30
C ARG A 141 6.67 -18.74 -28.17
N PRO A 142 7.31 -19.80 -28.70
CA PRO A 142 8.45 -19.65 -29.60
C PRO A 142 8.12 -18.75 -30.79
N GLY A 143 9.02 -17.81 -31.08
CA GLY A 143 8.83 -16.82 -32.15
C GLY A 143 9.15 -15.42 -31.65
N ASN A 144 10.17 -14.80 -32.25
CA ASN A 144 10.59 -13.45 -31.93
C ASN A 144 9.73 -12.44 -32.69
N ILE A 145 8.47 -12.34 -32.26
CA ILE A 145 7.38 -11.65 -32.97
C ILE A 145 7.18 -10.26 -32.35
N SER A 146 7.21 -9.21 -33.17
CA SER A 146 6.75 -7.89 -32.77
C SER A 146 5.27 -7.71 -33.16
N LEU A 147 4.71 -6.52 -32.90
CA LEU A 147 3.38 -6.18 -33.41
C LEU A 147 3.46 -5.65 -34.86
N ASP A 148 4.65 -5.55 -35.47
CA ASP A 148 4.84 -4.97 -36.80
C ASP A 148 6.14 -5.52 -37.43
N ASP A 149 6.09 -6.77 -37.93
CA ASP A 149 7.28 -7.47 -38.43
C ASP A 149 7.63 -7.14 -39.90
N THR A 150 6.73 -6.47 -40.63
CA THR A 150 6.94 -6.10 -42.03
C THR A 150 7.52 -4.68 -42.15
N CYS A 151 8.77 -4.57 -42.59
CA CYS A 151 9.37 -3.27 -42.92
C CYS A 151 8.61 -2.55 -44.06
N CYS A 152 8.61 -1.23 -44.19
CA CYS A 152 9.31 -0.18 -43.43
C CYS A 152 8.33 0.95 -43.09
N ASN A 153 7.17 0.57 -42.58
CA ASN A 153 6.08 1.45 -42.16
C ASN A 153 5.33 0.74 -41.02
N LEU A 154 4.22 1.29 -40.55
CA LEU A 154 3.41 0.70 -39.47
C LEU A 154 1.98 0.34 -39.91
N ASN A 155 1.79 0.04 -41.20
CA ASN A 155 0.46 -0.16 -41.78
C ASN A 155 -0.17 -1.50 -41.38
N ASP A 156 0.64 -2.51 -41.10
CA ASP A 156 0.22 -3.84 -40.67
C ASP A 156 0.39 -4.06 -39.15
N PHE A 157 0.56 -2.98 -38.38
CA PHE A 157 0.60 -3.05 -36.92
C PHE A 157 -0.59 -3.86 -36.36
N GLY A 158 -0.28 -4.94 -35.65
CA GLY A 158 -1.23 -5.85 -35.02
C GLY A 158 -1.94 -6.79 -35.99
N ALA A 159 -1.66 -6.76 -37.29
CA ALA A 159 -2.32 -7.61 -38.30
C ALA A 159 -2.02 -9.10 -38.09
N ASN A 160 -0.88 -9.42 -37.47
CA ASN A 160 -0.52 -10.79 -37.08
C ASN A 160 -1.38 -11.33 -35.90
N GLY A 161 -2.16 -10.47 -35.24
CA GLY A 161 -3.05 -10.84 -34.14
C GLY A 161 -2.33 -11.33 -32.87
N TYR A 162 -1.00 -11.14 -32.77
CA TYR A 162 -0.17 -11.77 -31.74
C TYR A 162 -0.64 -11.45 -30.31
N ASP A 163 -0.99 -10.20 -30.04
CA ASP A 163 -1.42 -9.74 -28.71
C ASP A 163 -2.92 -9.96 -28.40
N THR A 164 -3.69 -10.56 -29.31
CA THR A 164 -5.16 -10.61 -29.21
C THR A 164 -5.62 -11.24 -27.89
N ASN A 165 -5.04 -12.38 -27.51
CA ASN A 165 -5.43 -13.05 -26.27
C ASN A 165 -4.96 -12.29 -25.02
N VAL A 166 -3.80 -11.61 -25.07
CA VAL A 166 -3.34 -10.74 -24.00
C VAL A 166 -4.32 -9.58 -23.79
N ARG A 167 -4.76 -8.92 -24.88
CA ARG A 167 -5.77 -7.85 -24.85
C ARG A 167 -7.09 -8.33 -24.28
N LEU A 168 -7.59 -9.48 -24.73
CA LEU A 168 -8.85 -10.05 -24.24
C LEU A 168 -8.81 -10.41 -22.75
N LEU A 169 -7.71 -11.01 -22.27
CA LEU A 169 -7.52 -11.26 -20.84
C LEU A 169 -7.41 -9.97 -20.04
N THR A 170 -6.73 -8.96 -20.57
CA THR A 170 -6.61 -7.65 -19.91
C THR A 170 -7.96 -6.95 -19.82
N ALA A 171 -8.79 -7.02 -20.87
CA ALA A 171 -10.14 -6.48 -20.86
C ALA A 171 -11.04 -7.20 -19.84
N GLN A 172 -10.94 -8.54 -19.75
CA GLN A 172 -11.63 -9.32 -18.73
C GLN A 172 -11.15 -8.98 -17.31
N ALA A 173 -9.85 -8.82 -17.10
CA ALA A 173 -9.29 -8.38 -15.82
C ALA A 173 -9.82 -7.00 -15.43
N LYS A 174 -9.90 -6.06 -16.39
CA LYS A 174 -10.42 -4.71 -16.18
C LYS A 174 -11.92 -4.69 -15.85
N SER A 175 -12.72 -5.57 -16.45
CA SER A 175 -14.14 -5.68 -16.13
C SER A 175 -14.38 -6.27 -14.74
N LEU A 176 -13.55 -7.21 -14.31
CA LEU A 176 -13.59 -7.79 -12.97
C LEU A 176 -13.06 -6.85 -11.88
N ASN A 177 -12.08 -6.01 -12.23
CA ASN A 177 -11.52 -4.99 -11.35
C ASN A 177 -11.43 -3.64 -12.05
N PRO A 178 -12.44 -2.77 -11.89
CA PRO A 178 -12.42 -1.42 -12.47
C PRO A 178 -11.24 -0.55 -12.00
N ALA A 179 -10.63 -0.86 -10.84
CA ALA A 179 -9.44 -0.15 -10.35
C ALA A 179 -8.12 -0.62 -11.00
N LEU A 180 -8.14 -1.69 -11.80
CA LEU A 180 -6.96 -2.26 -12.44
C LEU A 180 -6.17 -1.21 -13.23
N ARG A 181 -4.87 -1.16 -12.98
CA ARG A 181 -3.87 -0.41 -13.76
C ARG A 181 -3.18 -1.32 -14.75
N VAL A 182 -3.00 -0.83 -15.97
CA VAL A 182 -2.32 -1.55 -17.06
C VAL A 182 -1.03 -0.83 -17.40
N LYS A 183 0.08 -1.57 -17.39
CA LYS A 183 1.39 -1.12 -17.87
C LYS A 183 1.77 -1.90 -19.14
N GLY A 184 2.18 -1.20 -20.20
CA GLY A 184 2.85 -1.83 -21.35
C GLY A 184 4.38 -1.73 -21.24
N VAL A 185 5.11 -2.66 -21.83
CA VAL A 185 6.57 -2.56 -22.01
C VAL A 185 7.06 -3.47 -23.15
N PRO A 186 7.90 -2.99 -24.07
CA PRO A 186 8.53 -3.83 -25.07
C PRO A 186 9.84 -4.44 -24.55
N TRP A 187 10.11 -5.70 -24.93
CA TRP A 187 11.45 -6.29 -24.80
C TRP A 187 12.36 -5.86 -25.93
N SER A 188 11.81 -5.67 -27.13
CA SER A 188 12.56 -5.22 -28.31
C SER A 188 11.68 -4.36 -29.21
N ALA A 189 12.31 -3.48 -29.98
CA ALA A 189 11.72 -2.98 -31.22
C ALA A 189 11.62 -4.10 -32.26
N PRO A 190 10.78 -3.95 -33.32
CA PRO A 190 10.83 -4.84 -34.48
C PRO A 190 12.26 -4.99 -35.01
N GLY A 191 12.63 -6.20 -35.44
CA GLY A 191 13.99 -6.52 -35.86
C GLY A 191 14.52 -5.59 -36.95
N TRP A 192 13.68 -5.22 -37.92
CA TRP A 192 14.03 -4.33 -39.03
C TRP A 192 14.34 -2.89 -38.62
N MET A 193 13.95 -2.47 -37.41
CA MET A 193 14.33 -1.17 -36.84
C MET A 193 15.71 -1.19 -36.15
N LYS A 194 16.28 -2.37 -35.92
CA LYS A 194 17.54 -2.55 -35.18
C LYS A 194 18.74 -2.67 -36.12
N ASP A 195 19.91 -2.29 -35.63
CA ASP A 195 21.19 -2.33 -36.34
C ASP A 195 21.60 -3.75 -36.79
N ASN A 196 21.23 -4.75 -36.00
CA ASN A 196 21.51 -6.16 -36.24
C ASN A 196 20.35 -6.91 -36.92
N GLY A 197 19.23 -6.24 -37.22
CA GLY A 197 18.06 -6.86 -37.87
C GLY A 197 17.30 -7.87 -37.01
N ARG A 198 17.61 -8.01 -35.70
CA ARG A 198 17.19 -9.13 -34.87
C ARG A 198 16.54 -8.69 -33.57
N MET A 199 15.51 -9.41 -33.12
CA MET A 199 14.91 -9.19 -31.80
C MET A 199 15.58 -10.01 -30.70
N ASP A 200 16.02 -11.22 -31.00
CA ASP A 200 16.57 -12.22 -30.07
C ASP A 200 18.05 -12.03 -29.74
N GLN A 201 18.59 -10.85 -29.97
CA GLN A 201 19.95 -10.46 -29.63
C GLN A 201 19.97 -9.00 -29.21
N MET A 202 20.89 -8.67 -28.31
CA MET A 202 21.22 -7.28 -28.00
C MET A 202 21.69 -6.56 -29.26
N GLY A 203 20.96 -5.50 -29.59
CA GLY A 203 21.19 -4.63 -30.73
C GLY A 203 20.56 -3.28 -30.43
N TRP A 204 20.97 -2.26 -31.18
CA TRP A 204 20.58 -0.88 -30.94
C TRP A 204 19.45 -0.48 -31.89
N LEU A 205 18.49 0.30 -31.38
CA LEU A 205 17.53 0.97 -32.24
C LEU A 205 18.29 1.97 -33.14
N ARG A 206 18.12 1.87 -34.45
CA ARG A 206 18.74 2.84 -35.37
C ARG A 206 18.05 4.19 -35.24
N SER A 207 18.82 5.27 -35.18
CA SER A 207 18.29 6.60 -34.86
C SER A 207 17.29 7.12 -35.88
N GLU A 208 17.41 6.73 -37.15
CA GLU A 208 16.43 7.04 -38.20
C GLU A 208 15.02 6.49 -37.91
N TYR A 209 14.90 5.46 -37.05
CA TYR A 209 13.62 4.88 -36.67
C TYR A 209 13.07 5.41 -35.35
N TYR A 210 13.72 6.35 -34.66
CA TYR A 210 13.20 6.87 -33.39
C TYR A 210 11.78 7.44 -33.52
N PRO A 211 11.47 8.31 -34.51
CA PRO A 211 10.10 8.80 -34.68
C PRO A 211 9.10 7.67 -34.95
N MET A 212 9.50 6.67 -35.74
CA MET A 212 8.64 5.54 -36.09
C MET A 212 8.40 4.60 -34.90
N TYR A 213 9.43 4.33 -34.09
CA TYR A 213 9.27 3.50 -32.90
C TYR A 213 8.43 4.19 -31.82
N ALA A 214 8.50 5.51 -31.70
CA ALA A 214 7.55 6.25 -30.86
C ALA A 214 6.11 6.09 -31.35
N GLN A 215 5.87 6.09 -32.67
CA GLN A 215 4.54 5.81 -33.25
C GLN A 215 4.10 4.35 -33.06
N TYR A 216 5.02 3.40 -33.02
CA TYR A 216 4.72 2.01 -32.66
C TYR A 216 4.14 1.91 -31.24
N LEU A 217 4.71 2.64 -30.27
CA LEU A 217 4.17 2.72 -28.90
C LEU A 217 2.80 3.43 -28.86
N VAL A 218 2.59 4.48 -29.68
CA VAL A 218 1.28 5.14 -29.85
C VAL A 218 0.23 4.15 -30.33
N LYS A 219 0.54 3.36 -31.37
CA LYS A 219 -0.39 2.35 -31.92
C LYS A 219 -0.76 1.26 -30.93
N TYR A 220 0.18 0.82 -30.09
CA TYR A 220 -0.12 -0.09 -28.98
C TYR A 220 -1.13 0.51 -28.00
N ILE A 221 -0.93 1.74 -27.56
CA ILE A 221 -1.84 2.40 -26.62
C ILE A 221 -3.22 2.57 -27.25
N GLN A 222 -3.29 3.00 -28.51
CA GLN A 222 -4.53 3.16 -29.25
C GLN A 222 -5.27 1.82 -29.44
N SER A 223 -4.57 0.71 -29.67
CA SER A 223 -5.19 -0.60 -29.84
C SER A 223 -5.87 -1.11 -28.55
N TYR A 224 -5.29 -0.80 -27.39
CA TYR A 224 -5.89 -1.09 -26.08
C TYR A 224 -7.04 -0.13 -25.76
N GLN A 225 -6.89 1.16 -26.06
CA GLN A 225 -7.96 2.15 -25.90
C GLN A 225 -9.19 1.79 -26.76
N ALA A 226 -8.99 1.37 -28.01
CA ALA A 226 -10.06 0.90 -28.89
C ALA A 226 -10.77 -0.36 -28.35
N ALA A 227 -10.09 -1.16 -27.52
CA ALA A 227 -10.67 -2.30 -26.81
C ALA A 227 -11.31 -1.90 -25.45
N GLY A 228 -11.41 -0.62 -25.13
CA GLY A 228 -11.97 -0.13 -23.87
C GLY A 228 -11.05 -0.31 -22.65
N VAL A 229 -9.75 -0.54 -22.88
CA VAL A 229 -8.76 -0.77 -21.81
C VAL A 229 -7.76 0.39 -21.79
N PRO A 230 -7.85 1.32 -20.83
CA PRO A 230 -6.86 2.38 -20.70
C PRO A 230 -5.49 1.84 -20.30
N VAL A 231 -4.45 2.16 -21.08
CA VAL A 231 -3.05 1.92 -20.69
C VAL A 231 -2.61 3.06 -19.77
N ASN A 232 -2.38 2.76 -18.50
CA ASN A 232 -2.03 3.76 -17.49
C ASN A 232 -0.55 4.13 -17.55
N TYR A 233 0.30 3.12 -17.75
CA TYR A 233 1.74 3.26 -17.71
C TYR A 233 2.39 2.60 -18.92
N ILE A 234 3.56 3.08 -19.32
CA ILE A 234 4.44 2.38 -20.25
C ILE A 234 5.89 2.52 -19.78
N SER A 235 6.69 1.48 -19.91
CA SER A 235 8.15 1.62 -19.94
C SER A 235 8.62 1.54 -21.37
N VAL A 236 9.58 2.38 -21.74
CA VAL A 236 10.05 2.47 -23.14
C VAL A 236 10.89 1.26 -23.54
N GLN A 237 11.48 0.58 -22.56
CA GLN A 237 12.28 -0.63 -22.73
C GLN A 237 12.26 -1.45 -21.43
N ASN A 238 12.12 -2.77 -21.55
CA ASN A 238 12.41 -3.73 -20.47
C ASN A 238 13.92 -3.93 -20.32
N GLU A 239 14.47 -3.79 -19.11
CA GLU A 239 15.86 -4.12 -18.75
C GLU A 239 16.90 -3.66 -19.80
N PRO A 240 17.00 -2.35 -20.06
CA PRO A 240 17.88 -1.81 -21.10
C PRO A 240 19.35 -2.20 -20.85
N ASN A 241 19.93 -3.04 -21.71
CA ASN A 241 21.27 -3.65 -21.59
C ASN A 241 21.42 -4.82 -20.59
N CYS A 242 20.34 -5.51 -20.19
CA CYS A 242 20.36 -6.67 -19.27
C CYS A 242 21.53 -7.65 -19.44
N CYS A 243 21.96 -7.85 -20.69
CA CYS A 243 22.64 -9.06 -21.11
C CYS A 243 23.90 -8.80 -21.94
N GLN A 244 24.40 -7.55 -21.96
CA GLN A 244 25.59 -7.17 -22.74
C GLN A 244 26.94 -7.57 -22.09
N ALA A 245 27.00 -7.78 -20.77
CA ALA A 245 28.28 -7.81 -20.05
C ALA A 245 29.04 -9.16 -20.07
N GLY A 246 28.39 -10.29 -20.42
CA GLY A 246 28.99 -11.62 -20.26
C GLY A 246 29.07 -12.50 -21.52
N ASN A 247 28.08 -12.41 -22.41
CA ASN A 247 28.08 -13.10 -23.71
C ASN A 247 26.92 -12.57 -24.59
N PRO A 248 27.14 -11.61 -25.49
CA PRO A 248 26.07 -11.03 -26.32
C PRO A 248 25.39 -12.05 -27.27
N THR A 249 26.01 -13.22 -27.50
CA THR A 249 25.39 -14.33 -28.26
C THR A 249 24.59 -15.31 -27.40
N ALA A 250 24.67 -15.22 -26.07
CA ALA A 250 23.89 -16.05 -25.14
C ALA A 250 22.45 -15.56 -24.98
N MET A 251 22.16 -14.30 -25.33
CA MET A 251 20.77 -13.85 -25.40
C MET A 251 20.11 -14.52 -26.61
N ASN A 252 19.04 -15.25 -26.31
CA ASN A 252 18.27 -16.06 -27.26
C ASN A 252 16.78 -15.73 -27.21
N TYR A 253 16.45 -14.54 -26.69
CA TYR A 253 15.10 -14.04 -26.48
C TYR A 253 15.04 -12.53 -26.76
N PRO A 254 13.84 -11.95 -27.01
CA PRO A 254 13.68 -10.55 -27.35
C PRO A 254 14.37 -9.60 -26.37
N GLY A 255 15.10 -8.62 -26.90
CA GLY A 255 15.81 -7.61 -26.12
C GLY A 255 16.28 -6.43 -26.95
N MET A 256 16.52 -5.26 -26.34
CA MET A 256 17.14 -4.13 -27.05
C MET A 256 18.04 -3.30 -26.13
N SER A 257 19.13 -2.81 -26.71
CA SER A 257 20.19 -2.07 -26.02
C SER A 257 19.94 -0.57 -26.03
N TRP A 258 20.25 0.06 -24.90
CA TRP A 258 20.17 1.50 -24.67
C TRP A 258 21.23 1.92 -23.67
N ASN A 259 21.91 3.05 -23.87
CA ASN A 259 22.60 3.72 -22.78
C ASN A 259 21.68 4.77 -22.16
N SER A 260 22.07 5.29 -20.98
CA SER A 260 21.25 6.24 -20.22
C SER A 260 20.91 7.50 -21.03
N SER A 261 21.87 8.09 -21.73
CA SER A 261 21.65 9.32 -22.51
C SER A 261 20.76 9.11 -23.74
N GLY A 262 20.90 7.99 -24.44
CA GLY A 262 20.06 7.61 -25.57
C GLY A 262 18.62 7.35 -25.14
N LEU A 263 18.41 6.66 -24.02
CA LEU A 263 17.06 6.42 -23.52
C LEU A 263 16.38 7.72 -23.06
N ALA A 264 17.14 8.65 -22.46
CA ALA A 264 16.65 9.97 -22.09
C ALA A 264 16.30 10.82 -23.34
N GLU A 265 17.17 10.83 -24.36
CA GLU A 265 16.94 11.47 -25.65
C GLU A 265 15.66 10.94 -26.29
N PHE A 266 15.54 9.61 -26.40
CA PHE A 266 14.41 9.00 -27.07
C PHE A 266 13.09 9.32 -26.35
N THR A 267 13.11 9.25 -25.02
CA THR A 267 11.95 9.54 -24.18
C THR A 267 11.49 10.99 -24.34
N LYS A 268 12.39 11.97 -24.16
CA LYS A 268 11.99 13.39 -24.14
C LYS A 268 11.73 14.00 -25.52
N ASN A 269 12.44 13.52 -26.55
CA ASN A 269 12.37 14.11 -27.90
C ASN A 269 11.45 13.36 -28.86
N HIS A 270 11.10 12.09 -28.59
CA HIS A 270 10.28 11.29 -29.51
C HIS A 270 9.03 10.75 -28.84
N VAL A 271 9.15 10.08 -27.68
CA VAL A 271 8.00 9.46 -26.99
C VAL A 271 7.02 10.53 -26.47
N TYR A 272 7.47 11.50 -25.68
CA TYR A 272 6.56 12.53 -25.15
C TYR A 272 5.89 13.37 -26.24
N PRO A 273 6.60 13.86 -27.28
CA PRO A 273 5.95 14.58 -28.38
C PRO A 273 4.96 13.72 -29.16
N ALA A 274 5.28 12.44 -29.44
CA ALA A 274 4.37 11.55 -30.14
C ALA A 274 3.09 11.29 -29.32
N PHE A 275 3.20 11.09 -28.02
CA PHE A 275 2.04 10.88 -27.14
C PHE A 275 1.18 12.15 -27.08
N ARG A 276 1.77 13.33 -26.94
CA ARG A 276 1.04 14.60 -26.97
C ARG A 276 0.33 14.83 -28.30
N ALA A 277 1.00 14.56 -29.43
CA ALA A 277 0.40 14.67 -30.75
C ALA A 277 -0.79 13.71 -30.95
N ALA A 278 -0.75 12.53 -30.32
CA ALA A 278 -1.83 11.55 -30.36
C ALA A 278 -2.91 11.74 -29.26
N GLY A 279 -2.80 12.78 -28.41
CA GLY A 279 -3.73 13.00 -27.30
C GLY A 279 -3.63 11.94 -26.18
N ILE A 280 -2.51 11.22 -26.09
CA ILE A 280 -2.29 10.16 -25.11
C ILE A 280 -1.82 10.75 -23.77
N THR A 281 -2.47 10.33 -22.68
CA THR A 281 -2.14 10.74 -21.31
C THR A 281 -1.43 9.65 -20.50
N THR A 282 -1.12 8.51 -21.11
CA THR A 282 -0.37 7.39 -20.52
C THR A 282 0.96 7.90 -19.96
N LYS A 283 1.27 7.49 -18.73
CA LYS A 283 2.49 7.92 -18.04
C LYS A 283 3.68 7.03 -18.43
N VAL A 284 4.86 7.62 -18.57
CA VAL A 284 6.09 6.90 -18.88
C VAL A 284 6.88 6.64 -17.61
N LEU A 285 7.17 5.36 -17.33
CA LEU A 285 8.06 4.92 -16.27
C LEU A 285 9.46 4.68 -16.86
N ILE A 286 10.46 5.24 -16.21
CA ILE A 286 11.87 5.09 -16.63
C ILE A 286 12.57 3.95 -15.88
N HIS A 287 13.81 3.66 -16.27
CA HIS A 287 14.68 2.59 -15.72
C HIS A 287 14.20 1.19 -16.07
N ASP A 288 13.11 0.71 -15.45
CA ASP A 288 12.51 -0.64 -15.61
C ASP A 288 13.56 -1.76 -15.63
N TRP A 289 14.45 -1.70 -14.64
CA TRP A 289 15.54 -2.64 -14.43
C TRP A 289 15.92 -2.73 -12.95
N ASN A 290 16.98 -3.46 -12.62
CA ASN A 290 17.32 -3.79 -11.25
C ASN A 290 17.76 -2.58 -10.42
N TYR A 291 17.60 -2.65 -9.10
CA TYR A 291 18.15 -1.65 -8.18
C TYR A 291 19.67 -1.51 -8.33
N GLY A 292 20.38 -2.63 -8.57
CA GLY A 292 21.83 -2.65 -8.77
C GLY A 292 22.32 -1.93 -10.02
N ASP A 293 21.46 -1.78 -11.03
CA ASP A 293 21.76 -1.10 -12.31
C ASP A 293 21.35 0.38 -12.30
N TYR A 294 20.85 0.89 -11.17
CA TYR A 294 20.43 2.29 -11.07
C TYR A 294 21.56 3.26 -11.42
N ALA A 295 22.76 3.04 -10.88
CA ALA A 295 23.86 3.97 -11.07
C ALA A 295 24.35 4.05 -12.53
N SER A 296 24.35 2.93 -13.25
CA SER A 296 24.82 2.83 -14.64
C SER A 296 23.76 3.26 -15.65
N MET A 297 22.47 3.06 -15.34
CA MET A 297 21.38 3.32 -16.27
C MET A 297 20.35 4.33 -15.76
N GLY A 298 19.66 4.01 -14.66
CA GLY A 298 18.50 4.76 -14.20
C GLY A 298 18.81 6.20 -13.77
N ALA A 299 19.94 6.42 -13.11
CA ALA A 299 20.33 7.71 -12.55
C ALA A 299 20.47 8.80 -13.62
N GLY A 300 21.10 8.49 -14.76
CA GLY A 300 21.28 9.47 -15.84
C GLY A 300 19.94 9.87 -16.48
N VAL A 301 19.00 8.94 -16.65
CA VAL A 301 17.66 9.24 -17.17
C VAL A 301 16.86 10.06 -16.17
N LEU A 302 16.91 9.71 -14.87
CA LEU A 302 16.18 10.43 -13.82
C LEU A 302 16.74 11.85 -13.57
N ASN A 303 18.06 12.03 -13.73
CA ASN A 303 18.72 13.33 -13.56
C ASN A 303 18.36 14.32 -14.67
N ASP A 304 17.95 13.85 -15.86
CA ASP A 304 17.51 14.72 -16.94
C ASP A 304 16.18 15.40 -16.57
N ALA A 305 16.24 16.70 -16.30
CA ALA A 305 15.08 17.48 -15.88
C ALA A 305 13.99 17.57 -16.96
N ALA A 306 14.34 17.47 -18.25
CA ALA A 306 13.34 17.46 -19.32
C ALA A 306 12.59 16.13 -19.40
N VAL A 307 13.21 15.03 -18.94
CA VAL A 307 12.49 13.77 -18.72
C VAL A 307 11.60 13.88 -17.48
N ARG A 308 12.19 14.20 -16.33
CA ARG A 308 11.51 14.12 -15.02
C ARG A 308 10.40 15.16 -14.81
N ASN A 309 10.50 16.34 -15.44
CA ASN A 309 9.50 17.41 -15.28
C ASN A 309 8.43 17.41 -16.38
N ASP A 310 8.50 16.51 -17.38
CA ASP A 310 7.43 16.42 -18.38
C ASP A 310 6.13 15.93 -17.72
N PRO A 311 4.96 16.49 -18.04
CA PRO A 311 3.67 16.03 -17.49
C PRO A 311 3.37 14.55 -17.72
N LEU A 312 3.97 13.90 -18.72
CA LEU A 312 3.82 12.48 -19.00
C LEU A 312 4.79 11.60 -18.19
N PHE A 313 5.73 12.18 -17.44
CA PHE A 313 6.57 11.42 -16.52
C PHE A 313 5.71 10.75 -15.43
N GLY A 314 5.88 9.44 -15.25
CA GLY A 314 5.12 8.64 -14.29
C GLY A 314 5.88 8.27 -13.03
N GLY A 315 7.21 8.20 -13.10
CA GLY A 315 8.06 7.73 -12.01
C GLY A 315 9.17 6.79 -12.50
N ILE A 316 9.77 6.08 -11.55
CA ILE A 316 10.84 5.10 -11.80
C ILE A 316 10.32 3.68 -11.54
N ALA A 317 10.68 2.75 -12.42
CA ALA A 317 10.32 1.35 -12.33
C ALA A 317 11.53 0.49 -11.95
N TRP A 318 11.31 -0.50 -11.07
CA TRP A 318 12.31 -1.35 -10.45
C TRP A 318 12.02 -2.83 -10.67
N HIS A 319 13.07 -3.58 -10.99
CA HIS A 319 13.12 -5.03 -10.89
C HIS A 319 13.91 -5.41 -9.64
N GLY A 320 13.56 -6.52 -9.01
CA GLY A 320 14.19 -6.95 -7.75
C GLY A 320 15.15 -8.13 -7.86
N TYR A 321 15.62 -8.48 -9.07
CA TYR A 321 16.52 -9.63 -9.23
C TYR A 321 17.93 -9.39 -8.72
N PHE A 322 18.36 -8.12 -8.61
CA PHE A 322 19.70 -7.75 -8.18
C PHE A 322 19.76 -6.35 -7.52
N GLY A 323 20.66 -6.20 -6.55
CA GLY A 323 20.90 -4.95 -5.84
C GLY A 323 19.97 -4.72 -4.64
N ASP A 324 20.32 -3.70 -3.84
CA ASP A 324 19.62 -3.40 -2.58
C ASP A 324 18.45 -2.42 -2.81
N PRO A 325 17.19 -2.78 -2.45
CA PRO A 325 16.05 -1.88 -2.52
C PRO A 325 16.23 -0.56 -1.74
N ALA A 326 17.20 -0.45 -0.82
CA ALA A 326 17.57 0.82 -0.18
C ALA A 326 17.90 1.95 -1.17
N VAL A 327 18.29 1.61 -2.41
CA VAL A 327 18.41 2.58 -3.51
C VAL A 327 17.11 3.36 -3.73
N GLY A 328 15.93 2.73 -3.55
CA GLY A 328 14.64 3.44 -3.63
C GLY A 328 14.52 4.54 -2.58
N THR A 329 15.00 4.32 -1.35
CA THR A 329 15.06 5.36 -0.31
C THR A 329 16.04 6.47 -0.67
N GLN A 330 17.20 6.14 -1.26
CA GLN A 330 18.14 7.16 -1.76
C GLN A 330 17.50 8.04 -2.84
N VAL A 331 16.79 7.43 -3.79
CA VAL A 331 16.04 8.14 -4.83
C VAL A 331 14.95 9.01 -4.24
N HIS A 332 14.19 8.53 -3.25
CA HIS A 332 13.17 9.34 -2.58
C HIS A 332 13.78 10.56 -1.89
N ASN A 333 14.89 10.38 -1.16
CA ASN A 333 15.56 11.49 -0.47
C ASN A 333 16.07 12.55 -1.45
N GLN A 334 16.52 12.15 -2.64
CA GLN A 334 16.97 13.07 -3.69
C GLN A 334 15.81 13.70 -4.47
N PHE A 335 14.74 12.93 -4.72
CA PHE A 335 13.60 13.31 -5.55
C PHE A 335 12.27 12.88 -4.89
N PRO A 336 11.82 13.57 -3.83
CA PRO A 336 10.69 13.11 -3.01
C PRO A 336 9.35 13.04 -3.75
N ALA A 337 9.20 13.78 -4.86
CA ALA A 337 8.01 13.75 -5.72
C ALA A 337 7.99 12.57 -6.71
N VAL A 338 9.09 11.85 -6.89
CA VAL A 338 9.19 10.75 -7.85
C VAL A 338 8.51 9.51 -7.27
N LYS A 339 7.43 9.07 -7.93
CA LYS A 339 6.78 7.79 -7.62
C LYS A 339 7.69 6.62 -8.03
N GLN A 340 7.63 5.54 -7.26
CA GLN A 340 8.44 4.35 -7.48
C GLN A 340 7.56 3.12 -7.60
N PHE A 341 7.92 2.22 -8.52
CA PHE A 341 7.10 1.07 -8.88
C PHE A 341 7.98 -0.17 -8.96
N SER A 342 7.73 -1.19 -8.14
CA SER A 342 8.28 -2.52 -8.38
C SER A 342 7.43 -3.19 -9.45
N THR A 343 8.00 -3.32 -10.63
CA THR A 343 7.31 -3.71 -11.86
C THR A 343 7.62 -5.14 -12.27
N GLU A 344 8.67 -5.75 -11.73
CA GLU A 344 8.98 -7.15 -12.02
C GLU A 344 9.79 -7.84 -10.91
N HIS A 345 9.32 -9.02 -10.51
CA HIS A 345 10.12 -10.03 -9.82
C HIS A 345 9.47 -11.39 -10.05
N SER A 346 10.22 -12.38 -10.51
CA SER A 346 9.67 -13.72 -10.71
C SER A 346 9.70 -14.57 -9.43
N GLY A 347 8.80 -15.54 -9.32
CA GLY A 347 9.11 -16.73 -8.52
C GLY A 347 9.99 -17.68 -9.33
N GLY A 348 10.53 -18.72 -8.69
CA GLY A 348 11.16 -19.80 -9.44
C GLY A 348 11.82 -20.87 -8.61
N ASN A 349 12.26 -21.93 -9.29
CA ASN A 349 12.82 -23.12 -8.64
C ASN A 349 14.19 -22.86 -7.98
N TRP A 350 14.90 -21.79 -8.37
CA TRP A 350 16.17 -21.39 -7.77
C TRP A 350 16.01 -20.79 -6.36
N ILE A 351 14.79 -20.35 -6.00
CA ILE A 351 14.54 -19.69 -4.72
C ILE A 351 14.45 -20.74 -3.61
N GLY A 352 15.33 -20.62 -2.61
CA GLY A 352 15.40 -21.57 -1.49
C GLY A 352 14.09 -21.67 -0.70
N ASN A 353 13.41 -20.54 -0.46
CA ASN A 353 12.09 -20.50 0.17
C ASN A 353 11.22 -19.40 -0.47
N GLN A 354 10.27 -19.80 -1.31
CA GLN A 354 9.46 -18.85 -2.11
C GLN A 354 8.54 -18.00 -1.23
N HIS A 355 7.99 -18.57 -0.16
CA HIS A 355 7.15 -17.86 0.80
C HIS A 355 7.92 -16.71 1.49
N ASN A 356 9.15 -16.97 1.93
CA ASN A 356 9.98 -15.96 2.57
C ASN A 356 10.46 -14.88 1.60
N GLU A 357 10.78 -15.26 0.36
CA GLU A 357 11.16 -14.33 -0.70
C GLU A 357 10.04 -13.32 -0.97
N ASP A 358 8.84 -13.81 -1.29
CA ASP A 358 7.72 -12.94 -1.66
C ASP A 358 7.34 -11.97 -0.51
N LEU A 359 7.42 -12.42 0.74
CA LEU A 359 7.11 -11.55 1.88
C LEU A 359 8.24 -10.56 2.18
N THR A 360 9.49 -10.94 1.91
CA THR A 360 10.62 -10.01 1.96
C THR A 360 10.46 -8.94 0.89
N ASP A 361 10.05 -9.29 -0.34
CA ASP A 361 9.77 -8.34 -1.42
C ASP A 361 8.64 -7.38 -1.03
N ILE A 362 7.48 -7.90 -0.62
CA ILE A 362 6.31 -7.10 -0.20
C ILE A 362 6.71 -6.08 0.86
N VAL A 363 7.44 -6.51 1.90
CA VAL A 363 7.81 -5.66 3.02
C VAL A 363 8.91 -4.68 2.63
N THR A 364 9.96 -5.16 1.96
CA THR A 364 11.17 -4.37 1.72
C THR A 364 10.94 -3.34 0.63
N TYR A 365 10.22 -3.67 -0.44
CA TYR A 365 9.93 -2.70 -1.50
C TYR A 365 9.02 -1.59 -0.98
N ALA A 366 7.96 -1.95 -0.23
CA ALA A 366 7.09 -0.96 0.40
C ALA A 366 7.83 -0.13 1.44
N ARG A 367 8.79 -0.71 2.16
CA ARG A 367 9.63 0.04 3.10
C ARG A 367 10.63 0.98 2.44
N ASN A 368 10.91 0.77 1.15
CA ASN A 368 11.77 1.61 0.31
C ASN A 368 10.97 2.32 -0.81
N TRP A 369 9.81 2.87 -0.45
CA TRP A 369 9.01 3.80 -1.26
C TRP A 369 8.34 3.25 -2.51
N SER A 370 8.44 1.94 -2.79
CA SER A 370 7.67 1.35 -3.88
C SER A 370 6.17 1.37 -3.58
N GLY A 371 5.39 1.91 -4.52
CA GLY A 371 3.93 1.93 -4.47
C GLY A 371 3.28 0.72 -5.14
N SER A 372 4.05 -0.22 -5.67
CA SER A 372 3.52 -1.41 -6.35
C SER A 372 4.34 -2.66 -6.10
N LEU A 373 3.73 -3.82 -6.38
CA LEU A 373 4.43 -5.09 -6.52
C LEU A 373 3.83 -5.85 -7.71
N VAL A 374 4.62 -6.07 -8.75
CA VAL A 374 4.19 -6.85 -9.91
C VAL A 374 5.13 -8.03 -10.08
N LYS A 375 4.60 -9.25 -9.93
CA LYS A 375 5.32 -10.48 -10.21
C LYS A 375 5.50 -10.66 -11.73
N TRP A 376 6.47 -11.47 -12.15
CA TRP A 376 6.72 -11.69 -13.56
C TRP A 376 5.54 -12.39 -14.26
N SER A 377 5.49 -13.72 -14.35
CA SER A 377 4.34 -14.37 -15.00
C SER A 377 3.11 -14.50 -14.10
N LEU A 378 1.92 -14.26 -14.65
CA LEU A 378 0.67 -14.63 -14.00
C LEU A 378 0.45 -16.15 -14.05
N ALA A 379 0.64 -16.77 -15.22
CA ALA A 379 0.46 -18.21 -15.42
C ALA A 379 1.65 -18.83 -16.17
N LEU A 380 2.04 -20.03 -15.74
CA LEU A 380 2.95 -20.94 -16.43
C LEU A 380 2.38 -22.36 -16.39
N ASN A 381 2.88 -23.28 -17.21
CA ASN A 381 2.53 -24.69 -17.09
C ASN A 381 3.39 -25.40 -16.03
N GLN A 382 3.13 -26.69 -15.80
CA GLN A 382 3.90 -27.49 -14.83
C GLN A 382 5.37 -27.75 -15.24
N PHE A 383 5.76 -27.32 -16.44
CA PHE A 383 7.12 -27.34 -16.99
C PHE A 383 7.70 -25.93 -17.16
N GLN A 384 7.17 -24.94 -16.42
CA GLN A 384 7.65 -23.55 -16.41
C GLN A 384 7.56 -22.82 -17.76
N GLY A 385 6.70 -23.27 -18.67
CA GLY A 385 6.59 -22.71 -20.02
C GLY A 385 5.15 -22.47 -20.51
N PRO A 386 4.98 -22.30 -21.84
CA PRO A 386 6.04 -22.11 -22.84
C PRO A 386 6.96 -20.91 -22.55
N HIS A 387 8.19 -20.97 -23.03
CA HIS A 387 9.15 -19.86 -23.01
C HIS A 387 9.90 -19.82 -24.34
N ASN A 388 10.46 -18.67 -24.69
CA ASN A 388 11.13 -18.35 -25.93
C ASN A 388 12.58 -17.93 -25.60
N GLY A 389 13.38 -18.89 -25.14
CA GLY A 389 14.64 -18.59 -24.47
C GLY A 389 14.42 -18.04 -23.06
N GLY A 390 15.41 -17.34 -22.52
CA GLY A 390 15.33 -16.68 -21.21
C GLY A 390 14.99 -17.61 -20.05
N CYS A 391 14.05 -17.23 -19.18
CA CYS A 391 13.79 -17.97 -17.95
C CYS A 391 13.01 -19.28 -18.18
N ASP A 392 13.65 -20.41 -17.91
CA ASP A 392 13.09 -21.76 -17.98
C ASP A 392 12.78 -22.37 -16.59
N VAL A 393 13.07 -21.63 -15.52
CA VAL A 393 12.91 -22.05 -14.13
C VAL A 393 11.95 -21.15 -13.34
N CYS A 394 11.33 -20.18 -14.03
CA CYS A 394 10.38 -19.25 -13.44
C CYS A 394 9.06 -19.93 -13.05
N THR A 395 8.39 -19.38 -12.05
CA THR A 395 7.05 -19.80 -11.62
C THR A 395 6.08 -18.63 -11.69
N GLY A 396 4.79 -18.94 -11.88
CA GLY A 396 3.70 -17.96 -11.91
C GLY A 396 2.84 -17.98 -10.65
N LEU A 397 1.86 -17.09 -10.59
CA LEU A 397 0.81 -17.12 -9.55
C LEU A 397 -0.08 -18.37 -9.68
N ILE A 398 -0.23 -18.88 -10.89
CA ILE A 398 -0.93 -20.12 -11.15
C ILE A 398 -0.13 -21.05 -12.07
N THR A 399 -0.33 -22.34 -11.86
CA THR A 399 0.17 -23.40 -12.74
C THR A 399 -1.00 -23.98 -13.53
N VAL A 400 -0.95 -23.90 -14.86
CA VAL A 400 -1.92 -24.53 -15.75
C VAL A 400 -1.41 -25.91 -16.13
N GLN A 401 -2.15 -26.95 -15.77
CA GLN A 401 -1.78 -28.32 -16.08
C GLN A 401 -2.02 -28.62 -17.57
N GLU A 402 -0.99 -29.03 -18.29
CA GLU A 402 -1.07 -29.45 -19.70
C GLU A 402 -0.87 -30.96 -19.84
N GLY A 403 -1.70 -31.62 -20.64
CA GLY A 403 -1.60 -33.06 -20.88
C GLY A 403 -2.02 -33.95 -19.70
N GLY A 404 -2.17 -35.25 -19.97
CA GLY A 404 -2.61 -36.24 -18.98
C GLY A 404 -4.02 -36.00 -18.41
N SER A 405 -4.32 -36.63 -17.28
CA SER A 405 -5.64 -36.58 -16.64
C SER A 405 -5.97 -35.24 -15.97
N ARG A 406 -4.97 -34.36 -15.79
CA ARG A 406 -5.13 -33.04 -15.18
C ARG A 406 -5.18 -31.90 -16.20
N ALA A 407 -5.13 -32.19 -17.51
CA ALA A 407 -5.14 -31.16 -18.55
C ALA A 407 -6.26 -30.13 -18.36
N GLY A 408 -5.92 -28.85 -18.41
CA GLY A 408 -6.83 -27.72 -18.23
C GLY A 408 -7.19 -27.40 -16.77
N GLN A 409 -6.66 -28.13 -15.78
CA GLN A 409 -6.78 -27.78 -14.36
C GLN A 409 -5.79 -26.66 -13.99
N ILE A 410 -6.14 -25.89 -12.96
CA ILE A 410 -5.35 -24.76 -12.48
C ILE A 410 -4.99 -24.98 -11.01
N ASP A 411 -3.70 -24.97 -10.72
CA ASP A 411 -3.15 -24.97 -9.36
C ASP A 411 -2.76 -23.55 -8.96
N TYR A 412 -3.11 -23.14 -7.74
CA TYR A 412 -2.74 -21.85 -7.18
C TYR A 412 -1.45 -22.00 -6.38
N THR A 413 -0.40 -21.31 -6.80
CA THR A 413 0.93 -21.41 -6.20
C THR A 413 1.01 -20.59 -4.90
N ILE A 414 2.13 -20.70 -4.18
CA ILE A 414 2.37 -19.84 -3.02
C ILE A 414 2.33 -18.36 -3.41
N GLU A 415 2.82 -18.02 -4.61
CA GLU A 415 2.85 -16.66 -5.15
C GLU A 415 1.45 -16.03 -5.29
N TYR A 416 0.41 -16.83 -5.58
CA TYR A 416 -0.98 -16.34 -5.55
C TYR A 416 -1.38 -15.89 -4.14
N TYR A 417 -1.06 -16.69 -3.12
CA TYR A 417 -1.45 -16.39 -1.74
C TYR A 417 -0.63 -15.26 -1.14
N THR A 418 0.69 -15.21 -1.38
CA THR A 418 1.56 -14.12 -0.91
C THR A 418 1.20 -12.80 -1.58
N THR A 419 0.99 -12.77 -2.90
CA THR A 419 0.49 -11.59 -3.61
C THR A 419 -0.90 -11.18 -3.11
N GLY A 420 -1.74 -12.15 -2.75
CA GLY A 420 -3.07 -11.90 -2.19
C GLY A 420 -3.05 -11.30 -0.78
N HIS A 421 -2.04 -11.57 0.04
CA HIS A 421 -1.86 -10.89 1.34
C HIS A 421 -1.69 -9.37 1.18
N LEU A 422 -1.21 -8.90 0.02
CA LEU A 422 -1.14 -7.49 -0.35
C LEU A 422 -2.40 -7.04 -1.10
N SER A 423 -2.64 -7.59 -2.29
CA SER A 423 -3.68 -7.12 -3.22
C SER A 423 -5.12 -7.24 -2.69
N LYS A 424 -5.42 -8.25 -1.85
CA LYS A 424 -6.78 -8.45 -1.33
C LYS A 424 -7.13 -7.40 -0.27
N PHE A 425 -6.15 -7.03 0.55
CA PHE A 425 -6.37 -6.24 1.77
C PHE A 425 -5.91 -4.79 1.67
N VAL A 426 -5.03 -4.47 0.71
CA VAL A 426 -4.55 -3.12 0.44
C VAL A 426 -5.12 -2.65 -0.90
N LYS A 427 -5.97 -1.63 -0.85
CA LYS A 427 -6.68 -1.13 -2.03
C LYS A 427 -5.86 -0.06 -2.76
N PRO A 428 -5.94 0.03 -4.10
CA PRO A 428 -5.39 1.17 -4.81
C PRO A 428 -5.82 2.49 -4.18
N GLY A 429 -4.85 3.35 -3.93
CA GLY A 429 -5.03 4.61 -3.23
C GLY A 429 -4.75 4.56 -1.72
N ALA A 430 -4.52 3.38 -1.14
CA ALA A 430 -4.09 3.25 0.25
C ALA A 430 -2.76 3.97 0.51
N PHE A 431 -2.55 4.51 1.70
CA PHE A 431 -1.25 5.02 2.12
C PHE A 431 -0.54 3.97 2.97
N ARG A 432 0.75 3.75 2.71
CA ARG A 432 1.58 3.02 3.67
C ARG A 432 1.63 3.86 4.94
N ILE A 433 1.41 3.24 6.09
CA ILE A 433 1.53 3.87 7.40
C ILE A 433 2.69 3.26 8.18
N ASP A 434 3.04 3.88 9.30
CA ASP A 434 4.14 3.41 10.11
C ASP A 434 3.82 2.11 10.85
N SER A 435 4.79 1.20 10.85
CA SER A 435 4.79 0.00 11.67
C SER A 435 6.22 -0.33 12.10
N THR A 436 6.43 -0.49 13.41
CA THR A 436 7.79 -0.67 13.95
C THR A 436 8.47 -1.89 13.33
N ALA A 437 9.70 -1.70 12.86
CA ALA A 437 10.51 -2.77 12.30
C ALA A 437 10.76 -3.87 13.34
N ASN A 438 10.75 -5.12 12.89
CA ASN A 438 11.08 -6.28 13.70
C ASN A 438 11.85 -7.28 12.82
N GLY A 439 13.03 -7.70 13.28
CA GLY A 439 13.94 -8.54 12.48
C GLY A 439 13.50 -10.00 12.35
N THR A 440 12.62 -10.49 13.22
CA THR A 440 12.06 -11.85 13.17
C THR A 440 10.70 -11.88 12.49
N ILE A 441 9.87 -10.86 12.74
CA ILE A 441 8.54 -10.71 12.18
C ILE A 441 8.54 -9.51 11.22
N GLN A 442 8.93 -9.78 9.97
CA GLN A 442 8.83 -8.79 8.90
C GLN A 442 7.37 -8.35 8.76
N ASN A 443 7.14 -7.05 8.58
CA ASN A 443 5.78 -6.52 8.56
C ASN A 443 5.66 -5.22 7.75
N VAL A 444 4.46 -4.88 7.31
CA VAL A 444 4.15 -3.57 6.72
C VAL A 444 2.68 -3.26 6.95
N ALA A 445 2.36 -1.99 7.24
CA ALA A 445 1.00 -1.53 7.51
C ALA A 445 0.52 -0.51 6.47
N TRP A 446 -0.78 -0.56 6.19
CA TRP A 446 -1.44 0.32 5.24
C TRP A 446 -2.76 0.86 5.81
N ARG A 447 -3.13 2.07 5.38
CA ARG A 447 -4.48 2.64 5.57
C ARG A 447 -5.16 2.78 4.21
N ASN A 448 -6.25 2.04 4.03
CA ASN A 448 -7.07 2.09 2.82
C ASN A 448 -7.84 3.42 2.69
N PRO A 449 -8.34 3.77 1.49
CA PRO A 449 -9.15 4.97 1.27
C PRO A 449 -10.44 5.03 2.10
N ASP A 450 -11.01 3.87 2.45
CA ASP A 450 -12.17 3.75 3.33
C ASP A 450 -11.82 3.90 4.83
N GLY A 451 -10.54 4.12 5.15
CA GLY A 451 -10.03 4.26 6.52
C GLY A 451 -9.64 2.95 7.19
N SER A 452 -9.99 1.78 6.64
CA SER A 452 -9.59 0.48 7.19
C SER A 452 -8.07 0.29 7.16
N LYS A 453 -7.57 -0.55 8.06
CA LYS A 453 -6.14 -0.87 8.17
C LYS A 453 -5.86 -2.30 7.74
N ALA A 454 -4.68 -2.49 7.18
CA ALA A 454 -4.13 -3.81 6.91
C ALA A 454 -2.68 -3.86 7.43
N LEU A 455 -2.40 -4.76 8.36
CA LEU A 455 -1.05 -5.12 8.79
C LEU A 455 -0.72 -6.51 8.23
N ILE A 456 0.26 -6.58 7.34
CA ILE A 456 0.83 -7.83 6.85
C ILE A 456 2.04 -8.14 7.75
N ALA A 457 2.09 -9.33 8.34
CA ALA A 457 3.18 -9.79 9.19
C ALA A 457 3.58 -11.22 8.82
N HIS A 458 4.89 -11.50 8.80
CA HIS A 458 5.42 -12.79 8.37
C HIS A 458 6.32 -13.43 9.42
N ASN A 459 5.98 -14.64 9.83
CA ASN A 459 6.85 -15.53 10.60
C ASN A 459 7.44 -16.60 9.65
N GLY A 460 8.59 -16.31 9.05
CA GLY A 460 9.31 -17.25 8.19
C GLY A 460 10.07 -18.36 8.94
N GLY A 461 10.09 -18.30 10.28
CA GLY A 461 10.79 -19.25 11.14
C GLY A 461 10.09 -20.60 11.27
N THR A 462 10.78 -21.56 11.89
CA THR A 462 10.30 -22.94 12.09
C THR A 462 9.55 -23.16 13.42
N SER A 463 9.44 -22.13 14.25
CA SER A 463 8.71 -22.16 15.52
C SER A 463 7.61 -21.11 15.54
N SER A 464 6.58 -21.33 16.35
CA SER A 464 5.56 -20.33 16.60
C SER A 464 6.14 -19.12 17.32
N GLN A 465 5.61 -17.94 17.01
CA GLN A 465 6.03 -16.66 17.60
C GLN A 465 4.80 -15.92 18.11
N SER A 466 4.82 -15.49 19.37
CA SER A 466 3.80 -14.58 19.88
C SER A 466 4.14 -13.15 19.47
N VAL A 467 3.14 -12.45 18.93
CA VAL A 467 3.26 -11.06 18.48
C VAL A 467 2.18 -10.24 19.15
N ARG A 468 2.58 -9.17 19.84
CA ARG A 468 1.69 -8.13 20.30
C ARG A 468 1.61 -7.04 19.24
N VAL A 469 0.40 -6.70 18.81
CA VAL A 469 0.16 -5.57 17.91
C VAL A 469 -0.46 -4.44 18.71
N ASN A 470 0.22 -3.29 18.76
CA ASN A 470 -0.29 -2.06 19.38
C ASN A 470 -0.86 -1.14 18.31
N TRP A 471 -1.97 -0.49 18.63
CA TRP A 471 -2.58 0.54 17.80
C TRP A 471 -3.28 1.56 18.72
N GLY A 472 -2.75 2.79 18.76
CA GLY A 472 -3.14 3.77 19.78
C GLY A 472 -2.92 3.24 21.20
N ASN A 473 -3.92 3.38 22.06
CA ASN A 473 -3.92 2.87 23.45
C ASN A 473 -4.51 1.45 23.58
N GLN A 474 -4.51 0.68 22.50
CA GLN A 474 -5.08 -0.65 22.44
C GLN A 474 -4.07 -1.66 21.90
N SER A 475 -4.29 -2.93 22.21
CA SER A 475 -3.46 -4.01 21.68
C SER A 475 -4.19 -5.34 21.63
N PHE A 476 -3.68 -6.24 20.79
CA PHE A 476 -3.98 -7.67 20.88
C PHE A 476 -2.67 -8.47 20.86
N VAL A 477 -2.71 -9.71 21.35
CA VAL A 477 -1.64 -10.69 21.20
C VAL A 477 -2.11 -11.81 20.30
N TYR A 478 -1.29 -12.21 19.35
CA TYR A 478 -1.56 -13.31 18.44
C TYR A 478 -0.36 -14.26 18.37
N THR A 479 -0.62 -15.56 18.47
CA THR A 479 0.40 -16.59 18.29
C THR A 479 0.45 -16.97 16.81
N MET A 480 1.44 -16.44 16.10
CA MET A 480 1.68 -16.78 14.70
C MET A 480 2.33 -18.16 14.61
N PRO A 481 1.76 -19.12 13.86
CA PRO A 481 2.41 -20.39 13.59
C PRO A 481 3.74 -20.20 12.85
N ALA A 482 4.58 -21.24 12.84
CA ALA A 482 5.76 -21.30 11.99
C ALA A 482 5.38 -21.17 10.50
N ARG A 483 6.31 -20.67 9.67
CA ARG A 483 6.19 -20.56 8.20
C ARG A 483 4.84 -19.96 7.76
N THR A 484 4.45 -18.86 8.41
CA THR A 484 3.11 -18.29 8.27
C THR A 484 3.15 -16.79 8.06
N THR A 485 2.43 -16.34 7.04
CA THR A 485 2.03 -14.94 6.90
C THR A 485 0.64 -14.77 7.50
N ALA A 486 0.46 -13.69 8.26
CA ALA A 486 -0.83 -13.21 8.72
C ALA A 486 -1.11 -11.82 8.13
N THR A 487 -2.31 -11.60 7.61
CA THR A 487 -2.85 -10.25 7.42
C THR A 487 -3.91 -10.00 8.47
N PHE A 488 -3.71 -8.96 9.26
CA PHE A 488 -4.66 -8.43 10.23
C PHE A 488 -5.35 -7.22 9.62
N THR A 489 -6.68 -7.22 9.59
CA THR A 489 -7.46 -6.06 9.13
C THR A 489 -8.48 -5.63 10.15
N TRP A 490 -8.64 -4.34 10.33
CA TRP A 490 -9.61 -3.75 11.24
C TRP A 490 -10.04 -2.37 10.75
N SER A 491 -11.14 -1.87 11.30
CA SER A 491 -11.69 -0.56 10.96
C SER A 491 -11.54 0.41 12.14
N GLY A 492 -12.11 1.59 12.01
CA GLY A 492 -12.05 2.62 13.04
C GLY A 492 -10.77 3.46 12.98
N THR A 493 -10.76 4.47 13.83
CA THR A 493 -9.61 5.33 14.08
C THR A 493 -8.93 4.83 15.34
N GLY A 494 -7.63 4.62 15.28
CA GLY A 494 -6.87 3.91 16.29
C GLY A 494 -6.65 4.70 17.52
N GLY A 495 -7.71 4.91 18.30
CA GLY A 495 -7.72 5.72 19.52
C GLY A 495 -6.60 6.74 19.47
N GLY A 496 -6.60 7.57 18.42
CA GLY A 496 -5.38 8.20 17.93
C GLY A 496 -5.03 9.31 18.87
N GLY A 497 -4.16 9.03 19.86
CA GLY A 497 -3.24 9.94 20.54
C GLY A 497 -3.79 11.27 21.07
N GLY A 498 -5.09 11.45 21.08
CA GLY A 498 -5.70 12.66 21.59
C GLY A 498 -5.66 12.60 23.10
N THR A 499 -5.24 13.68 23.72
CA THR A 499 -5.37 13.85 25.15
C THR A 499 -6.53 14.80 25.40
N PRO A 500 -7.25 14.64 26.52
CA PRO A 500 -8.22 15.64 26.92
C PRO A 500 -7.52 16.99 27.11
N ILE A 501 -8.03 18.03 26.46
CA ILE A 501 -7.64 19.40 26.76
C ILE A 501 -8.60 19.89 27.85
N THR A 502 -8.08 20.08 29.05
CA THR A 502 -8.91 20.48 30.21
C THR A 502 -8.78 21.97 30.45
N GLY A 503 -9.84 22.61 30.95
CA GLY A 503 -9.84 24.04 31.23
C GLY A 503 -10.61 24.37 32.51
N LEU A 504 -11.51 25.34 32.41
CA LEU A 504 -12.33 25.83 33.52
C LEU A 504 -12.98 24.67 34.28
N ALA A 505 -12.83 24.67 35.61
CA ALA A 505 -13.34 23.63 36.52
C ALA A 505 -12.88 22.18 36.20
N GLY A 506 -11.74 22.01 35.51
CA GLY A 506 -11.21 20.70 35.14
C GLY A 506 -11.99 19.99 34.03
N LYS A 507 -12.89 20.72 33.35
CA LYS A 507 -13.72 20.18 32.25
C LYS A 507 -13.01 20.20 30.92
N CYS A 508 -13.48 19.38 30.00
CA CYS A 508 -12.84 19.11 28.73
C CYS A 508 -13.39 19.99 27.60
N ILE A 509 -12.53 20.34 26.65
CA ILE A 509 -12.97 20.74 25.31
C ILE A 509 -13.64 19.52 24.66
N ASP A 510 -14.89 19.68 24.22
CA ASP A 510 -15.77 18.61 23.77
C ASP A 510 -16.45 18.99 22.44
N VAL A 511 -16.64 18.03 21.55
CA VAL A 511 -17.49 18.18 20.35
C VAL A 511 -18.91 17.72 20.66
N ALA A 512 -19.87 18.63 20.60
CA ALA A 512 -21.25 18.37 20.98
C ALA A 512 -21.84 17.18 20.22
N GLY A 513 -22.36 16.22 21.00
CA GLY A 513 -22.97 14.98 20.49
C GLY A 513 -22.00 14.04 19.78
N ALA A 514 -20.68 14.22 19.94
CA ALA A 514 -19.65 13.50 19.18
C ALA A 514 -19.86 13.58 17.65
N SER A 515 -20.49 14.65 17.18
CA SER A 515 -20.80 14.82 15.76
C SER A 515 -19.52 15.11 14.97
N SER A 516 -19.25 14.31 13.94
CA SER A 516 -18.18 14.56 12.97
C SER A 516 -18.63 15.42 11.80
N ALA A 517 -19.83 16.03 11.82
CA ALA A 517 -20.29 16.92 10.77
C ALA A 517 -19.55 18.27 10.78
N ASP A 518 -19.39 18.89 9.62
CA ASP A 518 -18.88 20.27 9.55
C ASP A 518 -19.87 21.21 10.23
N GLY A 519 -19.36 22.10 11.08
CA GLY A 519 -20.16 22.99 11.90
C GLY A 519 -20.56 22.42 13.26
N ALA A 520 -20.10 21.22 13.63
CA ALA A 520 -20.39 20.65 14.94
C ALA A 520 -19.90 21.59 16.06
N PRO A 521 -20.76 21.94 17.04
CA PRO A 521 -20.38 22.82 18.15
C PRO A 521 -19.23 22.27 19.00
N VAL A 522 -18.20 23.07 19.25
CA VAL A 522 -17.22 22.84 20.32
C VAL A 522 -17.64 23.50 21.64
N GLN A 523 -17.66 22.75 22.72
CA GLN A 523 -18.22 23.16 24.02
C GLN A 523 -17.31 22.75 25.18
N LEU A 524 -17.57 23.31 26.36
CA LEU A 524 -17.04 22.82 27.62
C LEU A 524 -17.98 21.72 28.14
N TYR A 525 -17.43 20.57 28.48
CA TYR A 525 -18.21 19.44 29.00
C TYR A 525 -17.44 18.65 30.05
N THR A 526 -18.14 18.06 31.00
CA THR A 526 -17.58 17.11 31.97
C THR A 526 -16.78 16.03 31.25
N CYS A 527 -15.53 15.83 31.66
CA CYS A 527 -14.66 14.86 31.01
C CYS A 527 -15.26 13.45 31.10
N ASN A 528 -15.55 12.84 29.96
CA ASN A 528 -16.25 11.56 29.81
C ASN A 528 -15.43 10.53 29.00
N GLY A 529 -14.24 10.91 28.52
CA GLY A 529 -13.29 10.01 27.85
C GLY A 529 -13.67 9.60 26.43
N THR A 530 -14.79 10.09 25.90
CA THR A 530 -15.23 9.80 24.53
C THR A 530 -14.31 10.43 23.50
N ALA A 531 -14.36 9.95 22.25
CA ALA A 531 -13.57 10.49 21.14
C ALA A 531 -13.85 11.99 20.86
N ALA A 532 -15.00 12.51 21.31
CA ALA A 532 -15.35 13.93 21.23
C ALA A 532 -14.45 14.85 22.07
N GLN A 533 -13.71 14.28 23.03
CA GLN A 533 -12.83 14.99 23.95
C GLN A 533 -11.35 14.66 23.73
N GLN A 534 -11.04 13.81 22.75
CA GLN A 534 -9.67 13.42 22.45
C GLN A 534 -9.12 14.33 21.35
N TRP A 535 -8.23 15.25 21.73
CA TRP A 535 -7.66 16.23 20.82
C TRP A 535 -6.19 15.93 20.54
N THR A 536 -5.84 15.87 19.26
CA THR A 536 -4.47 15.66 18.78
C THR A 536 -3.84 16.98 18.32
N ARG A 537 -2.50 17.02 18.36
CA ARG A 537 -1.69 18.17 17.93
C ARG A 537 -0.61 17.65 16.96
N PRO A 538 -0.85 17.66 15.64
CA PRO A 538 0.06 17.05 14.68
C PRO A 538 1.37 17.84 14.46
N GLY A 539 1.51 19.03 15.07
CA GLY A 539 2.68 19.90 14.92
C GLY A 539 2.57 20.92 13.78
N ASP A 540 1.45 20.94 13.05
CA ASP A 540 1.15 21.87 11.95
C ASP A 540 0.34 23.11 12.38
N GLY A 541 0.24 23.34 13.69
CA GLY A 541 -0.54 24.43 14.30
C GLY A 541 -2.03 24.15 14.46
N THR A 542 -2.55 23.01 14.00
CA THR A 542 -3.95 22.63 14.20
C THR A 542 -4.18 21.86 15.50
N LEU A 543 -5.41 21.94 16.04
CA LEU A 543 -5.93 21.02 17.05
C LEU A 543 -7.00 20.17 16.40
N ARG A 544 -6.94 18.83 16.55
CA ARG A 544 -7.85 17.93 15.82
C ARG A 544 -8.59 16.94 16.70
N ALA A 545 -9.90 16.83 16.49
CA ALA A 545 -10.77 15.83 17.11
C ALA A 545 -11.68 15.22 16.03
N LEU A 546 -12.03 13.94 16.17
CA LEU A 546 -12.93 13.24 15.23
C LEU A 546 -12.52 13.38 13.74
N GLY A 547 -11.21 13.46 13.46
CA GLY A 547 -10.65 13.61 12.11
C GLY A 547 -10.74 15.03 11.51
N LYS A 548 -11.14 16.03 12.29
CA LYS A 548 -11.38 17.41 11.86
C LYS A 548 -10.70 18.43 12.78
N CYS A 549 -10.65 19.69 12.36
CA CYS A 549 -9.90 20.75 13.01
C CYS A 549 -10.80 21.63 13.89
N LEU A 550 -10.25 22.12 15.01
CA LEU A 550 -10.82 23.22 15.79
C LEU A 550 -10.78 24.49 14.93
N ASP A 551 -11.96 25.03 14.63
CA ASP A 551 -12.18 26.04 13.62
C ASP A 551 -13.01 27.20 14.17
N LEU A 552 -12.76 28.42 13.71
CA LEU A 552 -13.60 29.58 13.98
C LEU A 552 -14.61 29.79 12.84
N VAL A 553 -15.89 29.85 13.21
CA VAL A 553 -17.02 30.01 12.29
C VAL A 553 -16.76 31.16 11.30
N SER A 554 -16.88 30.86 10.01
CA SER A 554 -16.77 31.82 8.90
C SER A 554 -15.48 32.65 8.91
N HIS A 555 -14.38 32.10 9.43
CA HIS A 555 -13.11 32.81 9.60
C HIS A 555 -13.21 34.07 10.48
N GLY A 556 -14.20 34.15 11.37
CA GLY A 556 -14.44 35.33 12.20
C GLY A 556 -13.28 35.62 13.17
N THR A 557 -12.98 36.90 13.36
CA THR A 557 -11.91 37.39 14.24
C THR A 557 -12.42 38.27 15.38
N ALA A 558 -13.72 38.52 15.45
CA ALA A 558 -14.34 39.34 16.48
C ALA A 558 -14.51 38.57 17.80
N ASN A 559 -14.57 39.30 18.92
CA ASN A 559 -14.98 38.72 20.20
C ASN A 559 -16.36 38.07 20.07
N GLY A 560 -16.49 36.86 20.59
CA GLY A 560 -17.72 36.08 20.53
C GLY A 560 -17.84 35.16 19.31
N THR A 561 -16.87 35.18 18.39
CA THR A 561 -16.84 34.22 17.28
C THR A 561 -16.74 32.80 17.85
N GLN A 562 -17.70 31.96 17.48
CA GLN A 562 -17.86 30.63 18.04
C GLN A 562 -16.84 29.65 17.45
N ALA A 563 -16.39 28.71 18.27
CA ALA A 563 -15.59 27.57 17.83
C ALA A 563 -16.49 26.43 17.34
N GLN A 564 -16.04 25.75 16.30
CA GLN A 564 -16.72 24.61 15.69
C GLN A 564 -15.69 23.57 15.25
N LEU A 565 -16.19 22.40 14.87
CA LEU A 565 -15.40 21.40 14.18
C LEU A 565 -15.59 21.56 12.67
N TRP A 566 -14.50 21.59 11.90
CA TRP A 566 -14.55 21.70 10.45
C TRP A 566 -13.46 20.89 9.77
N SER A 567 -13.72 20.43 8.54
CA SER A 567 -12.74 19.80 7.66
C SER A 567 -11.41 20.57 7.65
N CYS A 568 -10.31 19.87 7.89
CA CYS A 568 -9.00 20.51 8.01
C CYS A 568 -8.53 21.08 6.67
N THR A 569 -8.41 22.40 6.60
CA THR A 569 -7.91 23.16 5.44
C THR A 569 -6.53 23.76 5.69
N GLY A 570 -6.12 23.87 6.96
CA GLY A 570 -4.89 24.57 7.36
C GLY A 570 -5.03 26.10 7.35
N ALA A 571 -6.22 26.63 7.06
CA ALA A 571 -6.49 28.06 6.98
C ALA A 571 -6.24 28.78 8.34
N PRO A 572 -6.00 30.11 8.34
CA PRO A 572 -5.62 30.83 9.56
C PRO A 572 -6.61 30.74 10.73
N ASN A 573 -7.90 30.52 10.46
CA ASN A 573 -8.94 30.34 11.47
C ASN A 573 -8.92 28.95 12.15
N GLN A 574 -8.08 28.02 11.67
CA GLN A 574 -7.84 26.69 12.24
C GLN A 574 -6.49 26.58 12.96
N GLN A 575 -5.72 27.67 12.96
CA GLN A 575 -4.38 27.72 13.55
C GLN A 575 -4.45 28.15 15.01
N TRP A 576 -3.73 27.45 15.88
CA TRP A 576 -3.73 27.65 17.32
C TRP A 576 -2.31 27.55 17.88
N THR A 577 -1.90 28.55 18.63
CA THR A 577 -0.65 28.57 19.39
C THR A 577 -0.96 28.40 20.87
N TYR A 578 -0.25 27.49 21.53
CA TYR A 578 -0.35 27.33 22.98
C TYR A 578 0.78 28.08 23.67
N THR A 579 0.45 28.99 24.57
CA THR A 579 1.43 29.84 25.26
C THR A 579 1.89 29.22 26.58
N THR A 580 3.01 29.68 27.11
CA THR A 580 3.46 29.35 28.48
C THR A 580 2.48 29.79 29.56
N ALA A 581 1.67 30.82 29.28
CA ALA A 581 0.58 31.28 30.14
C ALA A 581 -0.67 30.40 30.06
N ARG A 582 -0.60 29.26 29.34
CA ARG A 582 -1.65 28.27 29.13
C ARG A 582 -2.85 28.76 28.29
N ASP A 583 -2.61 29.71 27.40
CA ASP A 583 -3.63 30.20 26.48
C ASP A 583 -3.57 29.43 25.16
N LEU A 584 -4.74 29.11 24.59
CA LEU A 584 -4.87 28.68 23.20
C LEU A 584 -5.24 29.88 22.35
N VAL A 585 -4.26 30.45 21.64
CA VAL A 585 -4.39 31.69 20.86
C VAL A 585 -4.58 31.36 19.39
N ASN A 586 -5.60 31.91 18.75
CA ASN A 586 -5.66 31.94 17.29
C ASN A 586 -4.78 33.09 16.78
N PRO A 587 -3.69 32.83 16.03
CA PRO A 587 -2.75 33.88 15.63
C PRO A 587 -3.36 34.93 14.69
N ALA A 588 -4.31 34.55 13.84
CA ALA A 588 -4.94 35.45 12.88
C ALA A 588 -5.90 36.45 13.56
N ALA A 589 -6.63 36.00 14.59
CA ALA A 589 -7.52 36.84 15.37
C ALA A 589 -6.81 37.58 16.52
N ASN A 590 -5.60 37.13 16.91
CA ASN A 590 -4.89 37.55 18.12
C ASN A 590 -5.78 37.49 19.37
N LYS A 591 -6.50 36.38 19.54
CA LYS A 591 -7.51 36.15 20.59
C LYS A 591 -7.42 34.73 21.13
N CYS A 592 -7.86 34.56 22.37
CA CYS A 592 -7.79 33.32 23.13
C CYS A 592 -9.09 32.53 23.00
N LEU A 593 -8.98 31.20 22.94
CA LEU A 593 -10.11 30.29 23.12
C LEU A 593 -10.68 30.45 24.53
N ASP A 594 -11.97 30.70 24.61
CA ASP A 594 -12.69 31.25 25.76
C ASP A 594 -13.97 30.44 26.01
N VAL A 595 -14.21 30.06 27.27
CA VAL A 595 -15.52 29.53 27.69
C VAL A 595 -16.49 30.70 27.86
N THR A 596 -17.56 30.70 27.06
CA THR A 596 -18.55 31.78 27.04
C THR A 596 -19.11 32.05 28.44
N GLY A 597 -19.05 33.31 28.88
CA GLY A 597 -19.62 33.74 30.16
C GLY A 597 -18.87 33.25 31.40
N ASN A 598 -17.70 32.63 31.27
CA ASN A 598 -16.89 32.10 32.38
C ASN A 598 -17.71 31.20 33.33
N THR A 599 -18.61 30.39 32.77
CA THR A 599 -19.41 29.41 33.52
C THR A 599 -18.89 27.99 33.30
N SER A 600 -19.01 27.16 34.33
CA SER A 600 -18.63 25.74 34.28
C SER A 600 -19.81 24.81 33.93
N THR A 601 -20.95 25.35 33.49
CA THR A 601 -22.10 24.54 33.05
C THR A 601 -21.73 23.68 31.84
N ASP A 602 -22.16 22.41 31.84
CA ASP A 602 -21.96 21.53 30.68
C ASP A 602 -22.67 22.07 29.43
N ALA A 603 -22.09 21.78 28.27
CA ALA A 603 -22.52 22.27 26.97
C ALA A 603 -22.38 23.78 26.75
N THR A 604 -21.64 24.48 27.61
CA THR A 604 -21.29 25.90 27.37
C THR A 604 -20.41 26.01 26.14
N ARG A 605 -20.80 26.82 25.16
CA ARG A 605 -20.05 26.96 23.90
C ARG A 605 -18.69 27.63 24.11
N LEU A 606 -17.70 27.17 23.36
CA LEU A 606 -16.41 27.85 23.25
C LEU A 606 -16.44 28.90 22.14
N GLN A 607 -15.76 30.00 22.38
CA GLN A 607 -15.64 31.15 21.48
C GLN A 607 -14.20 31.67 21.50
N ILE A 608 -13.90 32.70 20.72
CA ILE A 608 -12.69 33.52 20.93
C ILE A 608 -13.03 34.84 21.59
N TRP A 609 -12.12 35.29 22.46
CA TRP A 609 -12.20 36.60 23.11
C TRP A 609 -10.82 37.20 23.26
N THR A 610 -10.76 38.53 23.46
CA THR A 610 -9.52 39.21 23.87
C THR A 610 -8.89 38.45 25.05
N CYS A 611 -7.60 38.13 24.93
CA CYS A 611 -6.87 37.42 25.97
C CYS A 611 -6.81 38.30 27.23
N THR A 612 -7.51 37.89 28.28
CA THR A 612 -7.61 38.60 29.57
C THR A 612 -6.76 37.95 30.66
N GLY A 613 -6.34 36.69 30.46
CA GLY A 613 -5.69 35.89 31.49
C GLY A 613 -6.65 35.26 32.50
N ALA A 614 -7.97 35.42 32.31
CA ALA A 614 -8.99 34.83 33.16
C ALA A 614 -9.03 33.29 33.06
N ALA A 615 -9.58 32.64 34.09
CA ALA A 615 -9.60 31.18 34.22
C ALA A 615 -10.32 30.46 33.06
N ASN A 616 -11.34 31.08 32.45
CA ASN A 616 -12.06 30.55 31.29
C ASN A 616 -11.27 30.54 29.98
N GLN A 617 -10.05 31.07 29.97
CA GLN A 617 -9.15 31.07 28.82
C GLN A 617 -7.92 30.20 29.03
N LYS A 618 -7.84 29.49 30.18
CA LYS A 618 -6.71 28.66 30.55
C LYS A 618 -6.99 27.20 30.25
N TRP A 619 -6.09 26.59 29.51
CA TRP A 619 -6.20 25.21 29.03
C TRP A 619 -4.95 24.43 29.41
N ASN A 620 -5.11 23.24 29.97
CA ASN A 620 -4.03 22.28 30.18
C ASN A 620 -4.06 21.29 29.02
N LEU A 621 -2.93 21.21 28.32
CA LEU A 621 -2.72 20.25 27.26
C LEU A 621 -1.80 19.17 27.82
N SER A 622 -2.22 17.91 27.68
CA SER A 622 -1.51 16.75 28.23
C SER A 622 -0.50 16.21 27.23
#